data_AF-A0AAW2MR22-F1
#
_entry.id   AF-A0AAW2MR22-F1
#
_cell.length_a   1.000
_cell.length_b   1.000
_cell.length_c   1.000
_cell.angle_alpha   90.00
_cell.angle_beta   90.00
_cell.angle_gamma   90.00
#
_symmetry.space_group_name_H-M   'P 1'
#
loop_
_entity.id
_entity.type
_entity.pdbx_description
1 polymer ?
#
loop_
_entity_poly.entity_id
_entity_poly.type
_entity_poly.pdbx_seq_one_letter_code
_entity_poly.pdbx_strand_id
1 'polypeptide(L)'
;MRSVEFKVIETDPAEYCVVAPDTEIFCEGEPVKREDEDRLDEVGYDDVGGVRKQMAQIRELVELPLRHPQLFKSIGVKPPKGILLYGPPGSGKTLIARAVANETGAFFFCINGPEIMSKLAGESESNLRKAFEEAEKNAPSIIFIDEIDSIAPKREKTHGEVERRIVSQLLTLMDGLKARAHIIVIGATNRPNSIDPA
;
A
#
# COMPACT_ATOMS: atom_id res chain seq x y z
N MET A 1 -28.71 -32.14 -11.46
CA MET A 1 -27.47 -32.15 -10.65
C MET A 1 -27.38 -30.80 -9.97
N ARG A 2 -27.22 -30.73 -8.65
CA ARG A 2 -26.93 -29.46 -7.96
C ARG A 2 -25.42 -29.27 -7.95
N SER A 3 -24.95 -28.12 -8.40
CA SER A 3 -23.54 -27.72 -8.31
C SER A 3 -23.24 -27.16 -6.93
N VAL A 4 -22.06 -27.47 -6.40
CA VAL A 4 -21.55 -26.92 -5.13
C VAL A 4 -20.14 -26.40 -5.41
N GLU A 5 -19.88 -25.14 -5.05
CA GLU A 5 -18.56 -24.52 -5.12
C GLU A 5 -17.85 -24.70 -3.77
N PHE A 6 -16.56 -25.02 -3.79
CA PHE A 6 -15.74 -25.21 -2.58
C PHE A 6 -14.53 -24.29 -2.64
N LYS A 7 -14.09 -23.82 -1.46
CA LYS A 7 -12.87 -23.05 -1.27
C LYS A 7 -11.95 -23.78 -0.30
N VAL A 8 -10.68 -23.90 -0.65
CA VAL A 8 -9.66 -24.43 0.27
C VAL A 8 -9.33 -23.34 1.29
N ILE A 9 -9.58 -23.62 2.57
CA ILE A 9 -9.32 -22.68 3.67
C ILE A 9 -7.88 -22.83 4.18
N GLU A 10 -7.43 -24.07 4.37
CA GLU A 10 -6.11 -24.40 4.90
C GLU A 10 -5.63 -25.72 4.31
N THR A 11 -4.31 -25.90 4.26
CA THR A 11 -3.67 -27.17 3.87
C THR A 11 -2.51 -27.46 4.82
N ASP A 12 -2.28 -28.75 5.09
CA ASP A 12 -1.09 -29.23 5.78
C ASP A 12 -0.43 -30.33 4.93
N PRO A 13 0.77 -30.10 4.36
CA PRO A 13 1.59 -28.88 4.48
C PRO A 13 1.03 -27.69 3.67
N ALA A 14 1.21 -26.47 4.19
CA ALA A 14 0.90 -25.22 3.51
C ALA A 14 1.94 -24.87 2.42
N GLU A 15 1.63 -24.08 1.37
CA GLU A 15 0.33 -23.51 0.95
C GLU A 15 -0.44 -24.41 -0.04
N TYR A 16 0.17 -25.49 -0.51
CA TYR A 16 -0.43 -26.46 -1.44
C TYR A 16 0.04 -27.88 -1.14
N CYS A 17 -0.85 -28.85 -1.33
CA CYS A 17 -0.56 -30.28 -1.19
C CYS A 17 -1.28 -31.10 -2.27
N VAL A 18 -0.91 -32.37 -2.41
CA VAL A 18 -1.63 -33.33 -3.25
C VAL A 18 -2.61 -34.09 -2.38
N VAL A 19 -3.89 -34.08 -2.75
CA VAL A 19 -4.92 -34.88 -2.08
C VAL A 19 -4.74 -36.34 -2.48
N ALA A 20 -4.10 -37.10 -1.60
CA ALA A 20 -3.87 -38.54 -1.72
C ALA A 20 -4.97 -39.34 -1.00
N PRO A 21 -5.05 -40.67 -1.17
CA PRO A 21 -6.09 -41.49 -0.54
C PRO A 21 -6.10 -41.47 1.00
N ASP A 22 -4.99 -41.10 1.62
CA ASP A 22 -4.79 -40.94 3.07
C ASP A 22 -4.95 -39.49 3.55
N THR A 23 -5.24 -38.55 2.66
CA THR A 23 -5.49 -37.15 3.02
C THR A 23 -6.84 -37.01 3.70
N GLU A 24 -6.83 -36.47 4.92
CA GLU A 24 -8.05 -36.12 5.64
C GLU A 24 -8.62 -34.79 5.11
N ILE A 25 -9.90 -34.80 4.73
CA ILE A 25 -10.59 -33.62 4.19
C ILE A 25 -11.65 -33.16 5.19
N PHE A 26 -11.49 -31.96 5.71
CA PHE A 26 -12.43 -31.34 6.64
C PHE A 26 -13.36 -30.38 5.88
N CYS A 27 -14.67 -30.63 5.92
CA CYS A 27 -15.70 -29.80 5.29
C CYS A 27 -16.69 -29.21 6.31
N GLU A 28 -16.34 -29.25 7.58
CA GLU A 28 -17.16 -28.73 8.68
C GLU A 28 -16.85 -27.24 8.92
N GLY A 29 -17.86 -26.46 9.27
CA GLY A 29 -17.72 -25.03 9.57
C GLY A 29 -18.85 -24.18 9.01
N GLU A 30 -18.76 -22.87 9.22
CA GLU A 30 -19.67 -21.91 8.58
C GLU A 30 -19.34 -21.81 7.08
N PRO A 31 -20.35 -21.90 6.18
CA PRO A 31 -20.13 -21.70 4.76
C PRO A 31 -19.53 -20.31 4.48
N VAL A 32 -18.52 -20.27 3.61
CA VAL A 32 -17.95 -19.01 3.12
C VAL A 32 -19.04 -18.26 2.35
N LYS A 33 -19.30 -17.01 2.74
CA LYS A 33 -20.22 -16.16 1.99
C LYS A 33 -19.53 -15.66 0.74
N ARG A 34 -20.25 -15.68 -0.38
CA ARG A 34 -19.74 -15.19 -1.67
C ARG A 34 -19.35 -13.71 -1.63
N GLU A 35 -20.00 -12.94 -0.77
CA GLU A 35 -19.72 -11.51 -0.55
C GLU A 35 -18.40 -11.26 0.17
N ASP A 36 -17.88 -12.25 0.92
CA ASP A 36 -16.61 -12.15 1.65
C ASP A 36 -15.41 -12.51 0.74
N GLU A 37 -15.64 -12.82 -0.54
CA GLU A 37 -14.59 -13.07 -1.53
C GLU A 37 -14.11 -11.79 -2.22
N ASP A 38 -13.48 -10.88 -1.47
CA ASP A 38 -12.89 -9.65 -2.00
C ASP A 38 -11.84 -9.90 -3.11
N ARG A 39 -11.20 -11.08 -3.12
CA ARG A 39 -10.08 -11.40 -4.04
C ARG A 39 -10.47 -11.55 -5.51
N LEU A 40 -11.74 -11.82 -5.84
CA LEU A 40 -12.18 -11.95 -7.24
C LEU A 40 -12.39 -10.59 -7.92
N ASP A 41 -12.61 -9.53 -7.13
CA ASP A 41 -12.82 -8.16 -7.59
C ASP A 41 -11.62 -7.24 -7.24
N GLU A 42 -10.47 -7.83 -6.88
CA GLU A 42 -9.25 -7.08 -6.59
C GLU A 42 -8.76 -6.40 -7.88
N VAL A 43 -8.73 -5.06 -7.85
CA VAL A 43 -8.22 -4.22 -8.94
C VAL A 43 -6.82 -4.68 -9.34
N GLY A 44 -6.63 -5.08 -10.58
CA GLY A 44 -5.35 -5.42 -11.20
C GLY A 44 -4.88 -4.36 -12.19
N TYR A 45 -3.78 -4.64 -12.90
CA TYR A 45 -3.30 -3.69 -13.92
C TYR A 45 -4.26 -3.52 -15.10
N ASP A 46 -5.01 -4.56 -15.43
CA ASP A 46 -5.93 -4.58 -16.57
C ASP A 46 -7.19 -3.71 -16.32
N ASP A 47 -7.49 -3.41 -15.06
CA ASP A 47 -8.58 -2.53 -14.66
C ASP A 47 -8.23 -1.04 -14.76
N VAL A 48 -6.97 -0.70 -15.04
CA VAL A 48 -6.50 0.70 -15.08
C VAL A 48 -6.26 1.18 -16.52
N GLY A 49 -7.29 1.83 -17.09
CA GLY A 49 -7.25 2.37 -18.44
C GLY A 49 -6.42 3.64 -18.62
N GLY A 50 -5.83 3.82 -19.81
CA GLY A 50 -5.26 5.11 -20.27
C GLY A 50 -3.91 5.53 -19.67
N VAL A 51 -3.32 4.71 -18.79
CA VAL A 51 -2.10 5.07 -18.02
C VAL A 51 -0.92 4.14 -18.25
N ARG A 52 -0.84 3.50 -19.42
CA ARG A 52 0.19 2.47 -19.72
C ARG A 52 1.62 2.93 -19.46
N LYS A 53 1.95 4.19 -19.77
CA LYS A 53 3.31 4.74 -19.54
C LYS A 53 3.60 4.92 -18.04
N GLN A 54 2.65 5.49 -17.31
CA GLN A 54 2.76 5.72 -15.87
C GLN A 54 2.82 4.38 -15.12
N MET A 55 2.02 3.40 -15.55
CA MET A 55 2.04 2.06 -14.97
C MET A 55 3.41 1.38 -15.18
N ALA A 56 4.01 1.52 -16.36
CA ALA A 56 5.36 1.00 -16.60
C ALA A 56 6.39 1.64 -15.66
N GLN A 57 6.34 2.96 -15.46
CA GLN A 57 7.21 3.66 -14.52
C GLN A 57 7.01 3.18 -13.08
N ILE A 58 5.77 3.03 -12.63
CA ILE A 58 5.48 2.60 -11.26
C ILE A 58 5.93 1.15 -11.05
N ARG A 59 5.72 0.27 -12.02
CA ARG A 59 6.24 -1.10 -11.96
C ARG A 59 7.76 -1.13 -11.82
N GLU A 60 8.48 -0.31 -12.58
CA GLU A 60 9.94 -0.21 -12.45
C GLU A 60 10.36 0.33 -11.08
N LEU A 61 9.66 1.33 -10.56
CA LEU A 61 10.00 1.98 -9.29
C LEU A 61 9.55 1.20 -8.05
N VAL A 62 8.56 0.30 -8.18
CA VAL A 62 7.95 -0.46 -7.08
C VAL A 62 8.24 -1.96 -7.16
N GLU A 63 7.87 -2.59 -8.27
CA GLU A 63 7.96 -4.06 -8.44
C GLU A 63 9.42 -4.51 -8.48
N LEU A 64 10.29 -3.80 -9.21
CA LEU A 64 11.69 -4.19 -9.36
C LEU A 64 12.48 -4.14 -8.03
N PRO A 65 12.42 -3.09 -7.19
CA PRO A 65 13.06 -3.08 -5.87
C PRO A 65 12.54 -4.15 -4.91
N LEU A 66 11.23 -4.43 -4.95
CA LEU A 66 10.60 -5.40 -4.05
C LEU A 66 10.91 -6.84 -4.46
N ARG A 67 10.81 -7.17 -5.75
CA ARG A 67 11.08 -8.53 -6.26
C ARG A 67 12.56 -8.85 -6.40
N HIS A 68 13.40 -7.86 -6.75
CA HIS A 68 14.82 -8.09 -7.06
C HIS A 68 15.78 -7.13 -6.33
N PRO A 69 15.78 -7.10 -4.99
CA PRO A 69 16.62 -6.18 -4.21
C PRO A 69 18.14 -6.37 -4.44
N GLN A 70 18.56 -7.57 -4.85
CA GLN A 70 19.98 -7.87 -5.14
C GLN A 70 20.53 -7.08 -6.34
N LEU A 71 19.69 -6.71 -7.31
CA LEU A 71 20.11 -5.90 -8.46
C LEU A 71 20.60 -4.53 -7.99
N PHE A 72 19.81 -3.86 -7.15
CA PHE A 72 20.14 -2.56 -6.56
C PHE A 72 21.40 -2.63 -5.70
N LYS A 73 21.55 -3.70 -4.91
CA LYS A 73 22.75 -3.94 -4.09
C LYS A 73 24.01 -4.14 -4.94
N SER A 74 23.90 -4.85 -6.06
CA SER A 74 25.03 -5.15 -6.95
C SER A 74 25.50 -3.93 -7.73
N ILE A 75 24.57 -3.07 -8.14
CA ILE A 75 24.88 -1.82 -8.87
C ILE A 75 25.29 -0.69 -7.89
N GLY A 76 24.97 -0.83 -6.60
CA GLY A 76 25.30 0.16 -5.57
C GLY A 76 24.37 1.37 -5.53
N VAL A 77 23.17 1.24 -6.12
CA VAL A 77 22.15 2.30 -6.15
C VAL A 77 21.06 1.98 -5.14
N LYS A 78 20.64 2.98 -4.36
CA LYS A 78 19.51 2.83 -3.44
C LYS A 78 18.20 2.96 -4.21
N PRO A 79 17.23 2.05 -4.06
CA PRO A 79 15.93 2.21 -4.68
C PRO A 79 15.20 3.44 -4.11
N PRO A 80 14.25 4.02 -4.87
CA PRO A 80 13.40 5.09 -4.37
C PRO A 80 12.56 4.59 -3.18
N LYS A 81 12.45 5.40 -2.13
CA LYS A 81 11.60 5.11 -0.97
C LYS A 81 10.20 5.73 -1.08
N GLY A 82 10.09 6.75 -1.92
CA GLY A 82 8.89 7.58 -2.07
C GLY A 82 8.55 7.79 -3.54
N ILE A 83 7.27 7.67 -3.86
CA ILE A 83 6.70 7.96 -5.19
C ILE A 83 5.53 8.92 -4.98
N LEU A 84 5.43 9.96 -5.79
CA LEU A 84 4.31 10.90 -5.75
C LEU A 84 3.48 10.78 -7.04
N LEU A 85 2.23 10.35 -6.90
CA LEU A 85 1.23 10.35 -7.96
C LEU A 85 0.47 11.67 -7.93
N TYR A 86 0.52 12.44 -9.00
CA TYR A 86 -0.24 13.68 -9.10
C TYR A 86 -1.02 13.78 -10.41
N GLY A 87 -2.14 14.48 -10.36
CA GLY A 87 -3.02 14.67 -11.51
C GLY A 87 -4.41 15.12 -11.07
N PRO A 88 -5.29 15.50 -12.01
CA PRO A 88 -6.64 15.96 -11.69
C PRO A 88 -7.44 14.91 -10.88
N PRO A 89 -8.48 15.32 -10.15
CA PRO A 89 -9.43 14.39 -9.53
C PRO A 89 -9.98 13.38 -10.55
N GLY A 90 -10.22 12.14 -10.13
CA GLY A 90 -10.75 11.09 -11.01
C GLY A 90 -9.73 10.45 -11.97
N SER A 91 -8.45 10.82 -11.92
CA SER A 91 -7.41 10.25 -12.79
C SER A 91 -6.92 8.84 -12.41
N GLY A 92 -7.61 8.15 -11.49
CA GLY A 92 -7.26 6.78 -11.10
C GLY A 92 -6.03 6.60 -10.20
N LYS A 93 -5.53 7.65 -9.51
CA LYS A 93 -4.33 7.55 -8.63
C LYS A 93 -4.45 6.43 -7.57
N THR A 94 -5.58 6.38 -6.87
CA THR A 94 -5.88 5.35 -5.85
C THR A 94 -6.02 3.97 -6.48
N LEU A 95 -6.63 3.85 -7.66
CA LEU A 95 -6.73 2.59 -8.40
C LEU A 95 -5.36 2.06 -8.82
N ILE A 96 -4.49 2.94 -9.32
CA ILE A 96 -3.11 2.58 -9.70
C ILE A 96 -2.35 2.00 -8.49
N ALA A 97 -2.41 2.66 -7.34
CA ALA A 97 -1.69 2.18 -6.16
C ALA A 97 -2.20 0.82 -5.66
N ARG A 98 -3.52 0.61 -5.68
CA ARG A 98 -4.14 -0.69 -5.33
C ARG A 98 -3.73 -1.78 -6.32
N ALA A 99 -3.81 -1.51 -7.63
CA ALA A 99 -3.38 -2.44 -8.67
C ALA A 99 -1.93 -2.89 -8.47
N VAL A 100 -1.03 -1.95 -8.22
CA VAL A 100 0.39 -2.26 -7.99
C VAL A 100 0.58 -3.13 -6.74
N ALA A 101 -0.18 -2.89 -5.68
CA ALA A 101 -0.07 -3.67 -4.45
C ALA A 101 -0.56 -5.10 -4.62
N ASN A 102 -1.74 -5.29 -5.22
CA ASN A 102 -2.31 -6.60 -5.50
C ASN A 102 -1.37 -7.43 -6.40
N GLU A 103 -0.82 -6.82 -7.45
CA GLU A 103 0.07 -7.47 -8.43
C GLU A 103 1.46 -7.79 -7.86
N THR A 104 1.94 -6.98 -6.93
CA THR A 104 3.24 -7.23 -6.26
C THR A 104 3.12 -8.23 -5.11
N GLY A 105 1.91 -8.48 -4.60
CA GLY A 105 1.68 -9.26 -3.38
C GLY A 105 2.25 -8.60 -2.13
N ALA A 106 2.56 -7.30 -2.20
CA ALA A 106 3.09 -6.55 -1.06
C ALA A 106 1.94 -6.20 -0.10
N PHE A 107 2.23 -6.20 1.20
CA PHE A 107 1.26 -5.73 2.18
C PHE A 107 0.88 -4.27 1.90
N PHE A 108 -0.41 -3.98 1.73
CA PHE A 108 -0.89 -2.65 1.39
C PHE A 108 -1.51 -1.96 2.61
N PHE A 109 -0.95 -0.82 3.01
CA PHE A 109 -1.51 0.01 4.06
C PHE A 109 -1.95 1.37 3.49
N CYS A 110 -3.25 1.67 3.55
CA CYS A 110 -3.80 2.93 3.06
C CYS A 110 -3.99 3.93 4.21
N ILE A 111 -3.49 5.14 4.03
CA ILE A 111 -3.69 6.29 4.91
C ILE A 111 -4.48 7.33 4.12
N ASN A 112 -5.62 7.74 4.64
CA ASN A 112 -6.40 8.83 4.07
C ASN A 112 -6.04 10.15 4.78
N GLY A 113 -5.51 11.13 4.04
CA GLY A 113 -5.03 12.40 4.59
C GLY A 113 -6.08 13.13 5.45
N PRO A 114 -7.29 13.43 4.94
CA PRO A 114 -8.40 13.98 5.70
C PRO A 114 -8.74 13.21 6.99
N GLU A 115 -8.68 11.87 6.96
CA GLU A 115 -8.97 11.05 8.14
C GLU A 115 -7.96 11.33 9.25
N ILE A 116 -6.66 11.39 8.91
CA ILE A 116 -5.59 11.73 9.86
C ILE A 116 -5.80 13.13 10.44
N MET A 117 -6.21 14.09 9.63
CA MET A 117 -6.47 15.48 10.06
C MET A 117 -7.70 15.62 10.96
N SER A 118 -8.67 14.71 10.85
CA SER A 118 -9.91 14.77 11.63
C SER A 118 -9.76 14.32 13.10
N LYS A 119 -8.66 13.66 13.43
CA LYS A 119 -8.40 13.07 14.76
C LYS A 119 -7.90 14.11 15.77
N LEU A 120 -8.02 13.77 17.06
CA LEU A 120 -7.56 14.63 18.14
C LEU A 120 -6.03 14.82 18.09
N ALA A 121 -5.54 15.95 18.58
CA ALA A 121 -4.11 16.23 18.64
C ALA A 121 -3.35 15.10 19.37
N GLY A 122 -2.32 14.55 18.73
CA GLY A 122 -1.55 13.38 19.20
C GLY A 122 -2.06 12.03 18.70
N GLU A 123 -3.37 11.88 18.43
CA GLU A 123 -3.92 10.66 17.82
C GLU A 123 -3.50 10.55 16.35
N SER A 124 -3.50 11.66 15.61
CA SER A 124 -3.02 11.72 14.22
C SER A 124 -1.57 11.25 14.08
N GLU A 125 -0.69 11.70 14.97
CA GLU A 125 0.74 11.33 14.99
C GLU A 125 0.93 9.86 15.36
N SER A 126 0.16 9.37 16.33
CA SER A 126 0.15 7.96 16.76
C SER A 126 -0.31 7.04 15.62
N ASN A 127 -1.36 7.42 14.89
CA ASN A 127 -1.87 6.64 13.77
C ASN A 127 -0.86 6.58 12.62
N LEU A 128 -0.20 7.69 12.29
CA LEU A 128 0.91 7.69 11.32
C LEU A 128 2.04 6.76 11.75
N ARG A 129 2.44 6.79 13.02
CA ARG A 129 3.49 5.90 13.54
C ARG A 129 3.09 4.42 13.43
N LYS A 130 1.88 4.08 13.87
CA LYS A 130 1.35 2.71 13.79
C LYS A 130 1.31 2.20 12.36
N ALA A 131 0.91 3.03 11.40
CA ALA A 131 0.87 2.64 9.99
C ALA A 131 2.26 2.24 9.46
N PHE A 132 3.31 3.01 9.81
CA PHE A 132 4.69 2.69 9.43
C PHE A 132 5.22 1.45 10.18
N GLU A 133 4.88 1.28 11.46
CA GLU A 133 5.25 0.08 12.24
C GLU A 133 4.59 -1.19 11.69
N GLU A 134 3.31 -1.14 11.31
CA GLU A 134 2.61 -2.26 10.69
C GLU A 134 3.18 -2.60 9.31
N ALA A 135 3.52 -1.59 8.51
CA ALA A 135 4.21 -1.79 7.25
C ALA A 135 5.59 -2.46 7.45
N GLU A 136 6.38 -2.03 8.44
CA GLU A 136 7.69 -2.63 8.74
C GLU A 136 7.59 -4.09 9.19
N LYS A 137 6.56 -4.45 9.98
CA LYS A 137 6.31 -5.83 10.40
C LYS A 137 5.90 -6.74 9.25
N ASN A 138 5.17 -6.21 8.27
CA ASN A 138 4.60 -6.96 7.15
C ASN A 138 5.39 -6.76 5.83
N ALA A 139 6.66 -6.34 5.93
CA ALA A 139 7.51 -6.16 4.76
C ALA A 139 7.65 -7.46 3.94
N PRO A 140 7.59 -7.42 2.60
CA PRO A 140 7.54 -6.23 1.74
C PRO A 140 6.17 -5.53 1.74
N SER A 141 6.17 -4.19 1.82
CA SER A 141 4.93 -3.43 1.99
C SER A 141 4.90 -2.11 1.21
N ILE A 142 3.69 -1.65 0.90
CA ILE A 142 3.40 -0.36 0.29
C ILE A 142 2.52 0.45 1.24
N ILE A 143 2.98 1.64 1.63
CA ILE A 143 2.17 2.62 2.35
C ILE A 143 1.63 3.61 1.32
N PHE A 144 0.32 3.61 1.10
CA PHE A 144 -0.33 4.58 0.23
C PHE A 144 -0.93 5.71 1.06
N ILE A 145 -0.55 6.95 0.77
CA ILE A 145 -1.07 8.16 1.42
C ILE A 145 -1.92 8.90 0.40
N ASP A 146 -3.24 8.75 0.49
CA ASP A 146 -4.17 9.50 -0.35
C ASP A 146 -4.37 10.91 0.21
N GLU A 147 -4.57 11.87 -0.69
CA GLU A 147 -4.68 13.31 -0.36
C GLU A 147 -3.54 13.77 0.57
N ILE A 148 -2.30 13.44 0.20
CA ILE A 148 -1.11 13.79 1.01
C ILE A 148 -0.98 15.29 1.27
N ASP A 149 -1.52 16.14 0.39
CA ASP A 149 -1.55 17.59 0.59
C ASP A 149 -2.38 18.04 1.80
N SER A 150 -3.27 17.20 2.33
CA SER A 150 -4.00 17.45 3.57
C SER A 150 -3.13 17.32 4.83
N ILE A 151 -2.17 16.39 4.83
CA ILE A 151 -1.30 16.12 6.00
C ILE A 151 0.11 16.69 5.86
N ALA A 152 0.51 17.08 4.65
CA ALA A 152 1.80 17.69 4.35
C ALA A 152 1.66 19.02 3.59
N PRO A 153 0.80 19.98 4.01
CA PRO A 153 0.70 21.26 3.34
C PRO A 153 1.96 22.11 3.56
N LYS A 154 2.21 23.06 2.66
CA LYS A 154 3.25 24.09 2.85
C LYS A 154 3.11 24.78 4.20
N ARG A 155 4.22 24.87 4.95
CA ARG A 155 4.28 25.51 6.28
C ARG A 155 3.70 26.92 6.35
N GLU A 156 3.81 27.67 5.25
CA GLU A 156 3.26 29.03 5.11
C GLU A 156 1.73 29.06 5.13
N LYS A 157 1.08 28.01 4.64
CA LYS A 157 -0.39 27.83 4.65
C LYS A 157 -0.89 27.19 5.93
N THR A 158 0.02 26.70 6.77
CA THR A 158 -0.26 25.99 8.00
C THR A 158 -0.40 26.98 9.16
N HIS A 159 -1.64 27.22 9.59
CA HIS A 159 -1.95 28.14 10.68
C HIS A 159 -1.96 27.44 12.05
N GLY A 160 -2.12 26.12 12.09
CA GLY A 160 -2.17 25.34 13.34
C GLY A 160 -0.85 24.67 13.72
N GLU A 161 -0.51 24.65 15.01
CA GLU A 161 0.64 23.89 15.53
C GLU A 161 0.50 22.38 15.33
N VAL A 162 -0.72 21.86 15.36
CA VAL A 162 -1.00 20.43 15.17
C VAL A 162 -0.63 19.99 13.76
N GLU A 163 -1.06 20.76 12.75
CA GLU A 163 -0.75 20.49 11.35
C GLU A 163 0.76 20.45 11.11
N ARG A 164 1.52 21.42 11.65
CA ARG A 164 2.99 21.46 11.54
C ARG A 164 3.67 20.25 12.17
N ARG A 165 3.13 19.75 13.30
CA ARG A 165 3.64 18.55 13.95
C ARG A 165 3.38 17.30 13.11
N ILE A 166 2.22 17.19 12.46
CA ILE A 166 1.90 16.09 11.54
C ILE A 166 2.89 16.06 10.37
N VAL A 167 3.16 17.21 9.73
CA VAL A 167 4.19 17.30 8.66
C VAL A 167 5.55 16.83 9.18
N SER A 168 5.95 17.32 10.34
CA SER A 168 7.25 16.97 10.95
C SER A 168 7.35 15.48 11.29
N GLN A 169 6.25 14.89 11.76
CA GLN A 169 6.15 13.46 12.08
C GLN A 169 6.25 12.62 10.80
N LEU A 170 5.57 13.00 9.72
CA LEU A 170 5.66 12.29 8.43
C LEU A 170 7.09 12.30 7.89
N LEU A 171 7.75 13.46 7.89
CA LEU A 171 9.16 13.58 7.47
C LEU A 171 10.07 12.69 8.32
N THR A 172 9.89 12.70 9.65
CA THR A 172 10.67 11.86 10.56
C THR A 172 10.48 10.37 10.27
N LEU A 173 9.25 9.94 9.95
CA LEU A 173 8.95 8.56 9.59
C LEU A 173 9.60 8.19 8.23
N MET A 174 9.51 9.07 7.24
CA MET A 174 10.13 8.88 5.92
C MET A 174 11.67 8.77 6.01
N ASP A 175 12.31 9.62 6.81
CA ASP A 175 13.75 9.57 7.06
C ASP A 175 14.16 8.30 7.84
N GLY A 176 13.31 7.88 8.77
CA GLY A 176 13.48 6.68 9.58
C GLY A 176 13.42 5.37 8.80
N LEU A 177 12.87 5.36 7.58
CA LEU A 177 12.81 4.17 6.74
C LEU A 177 14.21 3.66 6.40
N LYS A 178 14.61 2.54 7.02
CA LYS A 178 15.90 1.89 6.72
C LYS A 178 15.86 1.35 5.29
N ALA A 179 17.00 1.41 4.58
CA ALA A 179 17.10 0.89 3.21
C ALA A 179 16.81 -0.63 3.09
N ARG A 180 16.80 -1.36 4.21
CA ARG A 180 16.48 -2.80 4.28
C ARG A 180 15.03 -3.09 4.66
N ALA A 181 14.20 -2.07 4.92
CA ALA A 181 12.84 -2.29 5.39
C ALA A 181 11.90 -2.80 4.28
N HIS A 182 12.30 -2.74 3.00
CA HIS A 182 11.46 -3.14 1.85
C HIS A 182 10.07 -2.48 1.86
N ILE A 183 10.03 -1.21 2.29
CA ILE A 183 8.83 -0.38 2.34
C ILE A 183 8.94 0.69 1.26
N ILE A 184 7.86 0.86 0.48
CA ILE A 184 7.71 1.95 -0.47
C ILE A 184 6.50 2.80 -0.08
N VAL A 185 6.70 4.11 0.00
CA VAL A 185 5.63 5.07 0.28
C VAL A 185 5.15 5.70 -1.03
N ILE A 186 3.85 5.64 -1.28
CA ILE A 186 3.22 6.24 -2.45
C ILE A 186 2.27 7.33 -1.97
N GLY A 187 2.59 8.60 -2.22
CA GLY A 187 1.68 9.73 -1.98
C GLY A 187 0.80 10.01 -3.20
N ALA A 188 -0.46 10.38 -3.01
CA ALA A 188 -1.34 10.84 -4.07
C ALA A 188 -1.90 12.23 -3.78
N THR A 189 -1.94 13.09 -4.79
CA THR A 189 -2.50 14.44 -4.67
C THR A 189 -3.09 14.95 -5.98
N ASN A 190 -4.02 15.89 -5.90
CA ASN A 190 -4.45 16.71 -7.04
C ASN A 190 -3.81 18.11 -7.04
N ARG A 191 -3.02 18.44 -6.01
CA ARG A 191 -2.39 19.75 -5.79
C ARG A 191 -0.91 19.56 -5.41
N PRO A 192 -0.04 19.10 -6.32
CA PRO A 192 1.38 18.89 -6.01
C PRO A 192 2.07 20.16 -5.48
N ASN A 193 1.66 21.33 -5.97
CA ASN A 193 2.25 22.61 -5.60
C ASN A 193 1.84 23.10 -4.20
N SER A 194 0.93 22.43 -3.49
CA SER A 194 0.55 22.76 -2.11
C SER A 194 1.26 21.92 -1.05
N ILE A 195 2.03 20.91 -1.46
CA ILE A 195 2.78 20.07 -0.53
C ILE A 195 4.03 20.81 -0.04
N ASP A 196 4.44 20.57 1.21
CA ASP A 196 5.73 20.99 1.75
C ASP A 196 6.87 20.52 0.81
N PRO A 197 7.79 21.40 0.40
CA PRO A 197 8.88 21.03 -0.51
C PRO A 197 9.96 20.13 0.10
N ALA A 198 10.00 19.98 1.44
CA ALA A 198 10.91 19.06 2.12
C ALA A 198 10.46 17.60 1.99
#